data_AF-A0A7W7PFN2-F1
#
_entry.id   AF-A0A7W7PFN2-F1
#
_cell.length_a   1.000
_cell.length_b   1.000
_cell.length_c   1.000
_cell.angle_alpha   90.00
_cell.angle_beta   90.00
_cell.angle_gamma   90.00
#
_symmetry.space_group_name_H-M   'P 1'
#
loop_
_entity.id
_entity.type
_entity.pdbx_description
1 polymer ?
#
loop_
_entity_poly.entity_id
_entity_poly.type
_entity_poly.pdbx_seq_one_letter_code
_entity_poly.pdbx_strand_id
1 'polypeptide(L)'
;MDRTRATLHVPLWTYASNAALIRGRMRRFLAAQPRAARRYERFLTDVAHRPLDAGTGVHNYVSWRPGSGLRRKIYFSLQMHDVNPPTFCVGRRDLTDDPTARTAAGSGRGVNDRR
;
A
#
# COMPACT_ATOMS: atom_id res chain seq x y z
N MET A 1 -14.78 24.41 10.74
CA MET A 1 -13.74 23.35 10.63
C MET A 1 -13.89 22.66 9.29
N ASP A 2 -12.93 22.82 8.40
CA ASP A 2 -12.91 22.10 7.12
C ASP A 2 -12.69 20.59 7.39
N ARG A 3 -13.73 19.78 7.16
CA ARG A 3 -13.62 18.33 7.22
C ARG A 3 -13.20 17.86 5.84
N THR A 4 -11.90 17.79 5.60
CA THR A 4 -11.38 17.15 4.40
C THR A 4 -11.95 15.73 4.28
N ARG A 5 -12.66 15.46 3.18
CA ARG A 5 -13.31 14.16 2.92
C ARG A 5 -12.38 13.15 2.26
N ALA A 6 -11.26 13.60 1.69
CA ALA A 6 -10.29 12.73 1.02
C ALA A 6 -9.39 11.99 2.01
N THR A 7 -9.12 10.71 1.73
CA THR A 7 -8.11 9.91 2.44
C THR A 7 -7.20 9.28 1.41
N LEU A 8 -5.89 9.50 1.55
CA LEU A 8 -4.89 8.83 0.72
C LEU A 8 -4.74 7.39 1.22
N HIS A 9 -4.77 6.42 0.32
CA HIS A 9 -4.43 5.02 0.59
C HIS A 9 -3.26 4.60 -0.30
N VAL A 10 -2.18 4.12 0.32
CA VAL A 10 -0.98 3.68 -0.40
C VAL A 10 -0.83 2.16 -0.20
N PRO A 11 -0.90 1.33 -1.26
CA PRO A 11 -0.58 -0.09 -1.16
C PRO A 11 0.92 -0.26 -0.93
N LEU A 12 1.30 -1.17 -0.04
CA LEU A 12 2.67 -1.28 0.44
C LEU A 12 3.42 -2.49 -0.14
N TRP A 13 2.72 -3.58 -0.48
CA TRP A 13 3.34 -4.84 -0.89
C TRP A 13 3.87 -4.85 -2.33
N THR A 14 3.47 -3.88 -3.16
CA THR A 14 3.84 -3.82 -4.58
C THR A 14 5.03 -2.91 -4.88
N TYR A 15 5.46 -2.09 -3.92
CA TYR A 15 6.48 -1.05 -4.10
C TYR A 15 7.71 -1.24 -3.21
N ALA A 16 7.89 -2.45 -2.68
CA ALA A 16 9.06 -2.85 -1.90
C ALA A 16 9.36 -4.32 -2.20
N SER A 17 10.62 -4.73 -2.11
CA SER A 17 11.00 -6.13 -2.28
C SER A 17 10.70 -6.98 -1.04
N ASN A 18 10.56 -6.38 0.15
CA ASN A 18 10.24 -7.09 1.38
C ASN A 18 9.61 -6.18 2.45
N ALA A 19 9.06 -6.79 3.50
CA ALA A 19 8.44 -6.09 4.63
C ALA A 19 9.44 -5.35 5.52
N ALA A 20 10.73 -5.70 5.52
CA ALA A 20 11.77 -4.98 6.25
C ALA A 20 11.96 -3.55 5.72
N LEU A 21 11.97 -3.38 4.39
CA LEU A 21 11.99 -2.06 3.76
C LEU A 21 10.72 -1.25 4.09
N ILE A 22 9.56 -1.90 4.08
CA ILE A 22 8.28 -1.25 4.45
C ILE A 22 8.33 -0.80 5.91
N ARG A 23 8.89 -1.62 6.82
CA ARG A 23 9.13 -1.23 8.22
C ARG A 23 10.00 0.01 8.35
N GLY A 24 11.10 0.08 7.61
CA GLY A 24 11.94 1.29 7.56
C GLY A 24 11.16 2.54 7.15
N ARG A 25 10.34 2.43 6.09
CA ARG A 25 9.47 3.51 5.61
C ARG A 25 8.43 3.92 6.66
N MET A 26 7.81 2.95 7.36
CA MET A 26 6.84 3.22 8.41
C MET A 26 7.46 3.89 9.64
N ARG A 27 8.68 3.50 10.03
CA ARG A 27 9.43 4.19 11.09
C ARG A 27 9.65 5.66 10.74
N ARG A 28 10.08 5.95 9.51
CA ARG A 28 10.22 7.33 9.01
C ARG A 28 8.89 8.07 8.98
N PHE A 29 7.82 7.42 8.48
CA PHE A 29 6.49 8.00 8.41
C PHE A 29 5.92 8.34 9.79
N LEU A 30 6.21 7.54 10.81
CA LEU A 30 5.74 7.70 12.18
C LEU A 30 6.73 8.45 13.09
N ALA A 31 7.86 8.95 12.57
CA ALA A 31 8.92 9.56 13.38
C ALA A 31 8.44 10.70 14.28
N ALA A 32 7.53 11.55 13.78
CA ALA A 32 6.94 12.64 14.54
C ALA A 32 5.93 12.20 15.61
N GLN A 33 5.63 10.89 15.73
CA GLN A 33 4.64 10.34 16.67
C GLN A 33 5.20 9.09 17.39
N PRO A 34 6.12 9.26 18.37
CA PRO A 34 6.83 8.14 18.99
C PRO A 34 5.93 7.07 19.62
N ARG A 35 4.79 7.48 20.20
CA ARG A 35 3.79 6.54 20.75
C ARG A 35 3.17 5.67 19.65
N ALA A 36 2.87 6.24 18.50
CA ALA A 36 2.33 5.50 17.35
C ALA A 36 3.40 4.57 16.75
N ALA A 37 4.65 5.04 16.64
CA ALA A 37 5.77 4.22 16.18
C ALA A 37 5.98 2.98 17.08
N ARG A 38 5.96 3.14 18.40
CA ARG A 38 6.06 1.99 19.34
C ARG A 38 4.89 1.02 19.20
N ARG A 39 3.66 1.54 19.07
CA ARG A 39 2.47 0.68 18.86
C ARG A 39 2.56 -0.09 17.56
N TYR A 40 3.04 0.54 16.50
CA TYR A 40 3.30 -0.09 15.21
C TYR A 40 4.33 -1.23 15.33
N GLU A 41 5.48 -0.99 15.96
CA GLU A 41 6.54 -2.00 16.12
C GLU A 41 6.06 -3.21 16.93
N ARG A 42 5.35 -2.96 18.04
CA ARG A 42 4.74 -4.04 18.84
C ARG A 42 3.77 -4.86 18.02
N PHE A 43 2.81 -4.22 17.35
CA PHE A 43 1.81 -4.92 16.54
C PHE A 43 2.43 -5.68 15.38
N LEU A 44 3.45 -5.12 14.72
CA LEU A 44 4.17 -5.80 13.65
C LEU A 44 4.85 -7.07 14.17
N THR A 45 5.44 -7.02 15.37
CA THR A 45 6.06 -8.20 16.00
C THR A 45 5.02 -9.27 16.30
N ASP A 46 3.83 -8.89 16.75
CA ASP A 46 2.75 -9.83 17.08
C ASP A 46 2.14 -10.50 15.83
N VAL A 47 2.10 -9.81 14.68
CA VAL A 47 1.46 -10.29 13.44
C VAL A 47 2.44 -10.93 12.45
N ALA A 48 3.72 -10.58 12.50
CA ALA A 48 4.71 -11.16 11.60
C ALA A 48 5.08 -12.57 12.06
N HIS A 49 4.55 -13.59 11.36
CA HIS A 49 4.87 -14.99 11.62
C HIS A 49 6.16 -15.47 10.92
N ARG A 50 6.85 -14.57 10.21
CA ARG A 50 8.08 -14.85 9.46
C ARG A 50 9.06 -13.67 9.52
N PRO A 51 10.36 -13.89 9.21
CA PRO A 51 11.31 -12.80 9.01
C PRO A 51 10.80 -11.77 7.99
N LEU A 52 10.99 -10.48 8.29
CA LEU A 52 10.44 -9.40 7.46
C LEU A 52 11.18 -9.23 6.12
N ASP A 53 12.37 -9.80 5.98
CA ASP A 53 13.17 -9.84 4.75
C ASP A 53 12.78 -11.00 3.82
N ALA A 54 12.05 -12.00 4.31
CA ALA A 54 11.59 -13.17 3.54
C ALA A 54 10.54 -12.85 2.45
N GLY A 55 10.01 -11.61 2.40
CA GLY A 55 9.10 -11.17 1.35
C GLY A 55 8.13 -10.08 1.79
N THR A 56 7.17 -9.75 0.93
CA THR A 56 6.11 -8.78 1.20
C THR A 56 4.83 -9.44 1.71
N GLY A 57 3.76 -8.65 1.86
CA GLY A 57 2.43 -9.14 2.22
C GLY A 57 2.09 -9.12 3.70
N VAL A 58 2.96 -8.61 4.59
CA VAL A 58 2.57 -8.31 5.99
C VAL A 58 1.77 -7.01 6.02
N HIS A 59 2.26 -5.99 5.31
CA HIS A 59 1.63 -4.68 5.19
C HIS A 59 0.79 -4.60 3.92
N ASN A 60 -0.52 -4.37 4.07
CA ASN A 60 -1.42 -4.16 2.95
C ASN A 60 -1.38 -2.68 2.54
N TYR A 61 -1.95 -1.81 3.38
CA TYR A 61 -2.07 -0.38 3.06
C TYR A 61 -1.62 0.47 4.24
N VAL A 62 -1.23 1.70 3.94
CA VAL A 62 -1.28 2.81 4.90
C VAL A 62 -2.25 3.86 4.39
N SER A 63 -3.06 4.42 5.28
CA SER A 63 -3.92 5.55 4.99
C SER A 63 -3.51 6.80 5.74
N TRP A 64 -3.75 7.95 5.11
CA TRP A 64 -3.49 9.27 5.68
C TRP A 64 -4.64 10.22 5.35
N ARG A 65 -5.10 10.94 6.37
CA ARG A 65 -6.09 12.00 6.23
C ARG A 65 -5.64 13.25 7.00
N PRO A 66 -5.63 14.44 6.36
CA PRO A 66 -5.40 15.70 7.04
C PRO A 66 -6.61 16.08 7.90
N GLY A 67 -6.38 16.75 9.04
CA GLY A 67 -7.44 17.19 9.95
C GLY A 67 -6.90 17.53 11.34
N SER A 68 -7.79 17.96 12.25
CA SER A 68 -7.47 18.39 13.63
C SER A 68 -6.77 17.33 14.49
N GLY A 69 -6.73 16.10 14.01
CA GLY A 69 -5.73 15.11 14.39
C GLY A 69 -5.28 14.35 13.14
N LEU A 70 -3.96 14.20 12.97
CA LEU A 70 -3.36 13.37 11.93
C LEU A 70 -3.85 11.92 12.08
N ARG A 71 -4.86 11.52 11.28
CA ARG A 71 -5.38 10.14 11.28
C ARG A 71 -4.61 9.31 10.27
N ARG A 72 -3.75 8.43 10.80
CA ARG A 72 -3.00 7.42 10.05
C ARG A 72 -3.53 6.05 10.43
N LYS A 73 -3.81 5.19 9.46
CA LYS A 73 -4.18 3.78 9.71
C LYS A 73 -3.27 2.86 8.91
N ILE A 74 -2.81 1.79 9.53
CA ILE A 74 -1.97 0.78 8.89
C ILE A 74 -2.79 -0.51 8.87
N TYR A 75 -2.85 -1.14 7.70
CA TYR A 75 -3.60 -2.36 7.46
C TYR A 75 -2.62 -3.50 7.29
N PHE A 76 -2.82 -4.57 8.06
CA PHE A 76 -1.97 -5.75 8.05
C PHE A 76 -2.75 -6.96 7.51
N SER A 77 -2.03 -7.89 6.90
CA SER A 77 -2.53 -9.21 6.54
C SER A 77 -2.21 -10.22 7.65
N LEU A 78 -3.10 -11.18 7.86
CA LEU A 78 -2.84 -12.35 8.71
C LEU A 78 -1.98 -13.42 8.00
N GLN A 79 -1.69 -13.23 6.71
CA GLN A 79 -0.77 -14.08 5.94
C GLN A 79 -1.16 -15.57 5.90
N MET A 80 -2.45 -15.89 5.88
CA MET A 80 -2.97 -17.26 5.84
C MET A 80 -2.80 -17.97 4.47
N HIS A 81 -2.21 -17.27 3.50
CA HIS A 81 -1.99 -17.74 2.12
C HIS A 81 -0.56 -17.39 1.67
N ASP A 82 -0.32 -17.40 0.37
CA ASP A 82 0.99 -17.14 -0.25
C ASP A 82 1.71 -15.89 0.26
N VAL A 83 3.03 -16.03 0.33
CA VAL A 83 3.99 -14.93 0.47
C VAL A 83 4.13 -14.21 -0.88
N ASN A 84 4.42 -12.90 -0.86
CA ASN A 84 4.53 -12.08 -2.07
C ASN A 84 3.25 -12.05 -2.91
N PRO A 85 2.16 -11.47 -2.37
CA PRO A 85 0.93 -11.36 -3.13
C PRO A 85 1.17 -10.59 -4.45
N PRO A 86 0.50 -10.99 -5.55
CA PRO A 86 0.64 -10.32 -6.83
C PRO A 86 0.20 -8.84 -6.76
N THR A 87 0.57 -8.06 -7.79
CA THR A 87 0.25 -6.62 -7.89
C THR A 87 -1.25 -6.36 -7.73
N PHE A 88 -2.07 -7.26 -8.26
CA PHE A 88 -3.49 -7.35 -7.96
C PHE A 88 -3.70 -8.56 -7.06
N CYS A 89 -4.48 -8.43 -5.99
CA CYS A 89 -4.73 -9.52 -5.03
C CYS A 89 -5.07 -10.83 -5.74
N VAL A 90 -4.81 -11.98 -5.08
CA VAL A 90 -5.00 -13.32 -5.66
C VAL A 90 -6.41 -13.52 -6.27
N GLY A 91 -7.46 -12.92 -5.67
CA GLY A 91 -8.83 -12.95 -6.21
C GLY A 91 -9.15 -11.93 -7.31
N ARG A 92 -8.13 -11.33 -7.95
CA ARG A 92 -8.25 -10.41 -9.10
C ARG A 92 -7.34 -10.80 -10.27
N ARG A 93 -6.76 -12.01 -10.24
CA ARG A 93 -5.89 -12.54 -11.31
C ARG A 93 -6.62 -12.66 -12.66
N ASP A 94 -7.94 -12.70 -12.60
CA ASP A 94 -8.90 -12.83 -13.69
C ASP A 94 -8.85 -11.64 -14.70
N LEU A 95 -8.18 -10.53 -14.35
CA LEU A 95 -8.01 -9.36 -15.23
C LEU A 95 -6.67 -9.33 -15.99
N THR A 96 -5.73 -10.22 -15.66
CA THR A 96 -4.37 -10.19 -16.23
C THR A 96 -4.15 -11.17 -17.38
N ASP A 97 -5.09 -12.08 -17.63
CA ASP A 97 -5.01 -13.04 -18.74
C ASP A 97 -5.61 -12.50 -20.06
N ASP A 98 -6.12 -11.26 -20.07
CA ASP A 98 -6.56 -10.59 -21.30
C ASP A 98 -5.51 -9.55 -21.78
N PRO A 99 -4.70 -9.88 -22.81
CA PRO A 99 -3.70 -8.96 -23.36
C PRO A 99 -4.30 -7.71 -24.02
N THR A 100 -5.62 -7.65 -24.25
CA THR A 100 -6.28 -6.49 -24.89
C THR A 100 -6.53 -5.32 -23.94
N ALA A 101 -6.53 -5.55 -22.62
CA ALA A 101 -6.80 -4.52 -21.61
C ALA A 101 -5.70 -3.43 -21.51
N ARG A 102 -4.49 -3.68 -22.03
CA ARG A 102 -3.40 -2.69 -22.03
C ARG A 102 -3.54 -1.61 -23.11
N THR A 103 -4.25 -1.88 -24.19
CA THR A 103 -4.27 -1.00 -25.37
C THR A 103 -5.29 0.15 -25.26
N ALA A 104 -6.30 0.02 -24.38
CA ALA A 104 -7.34 1.04 -24.24
C ALA A 104 -6.96 2.27 -23.40
N ALA A 105 -5.81 2.24 -22.70
CA ALA A 105 -5.38 3.35 -21.82
C ALA A 105 -4.43 4.37 -22.49
N GLY A 106 -4.14 4.22 -23.79
CA GLY A 106 -3.12 5.00 -24.48
C GLY A 106 -3.45 5.32 -25.93
N SER A 107 -4.62 5.88 -26.23
CA SER A 107 -4.90 6.47 -27.54
C SER A 107 -6.09 7.42 -27.44
N GLY A 108 -5.81 8.71 -27.23
CA GLY A 108 -6.85 9.70 -27.01
C GLY A 108 -6.36 11.13 -26.89
N ARG A 109 -5.40 11.56 -27.74
CA ARG A 109 -5.23 12.97 -28.10
C ARG A 109 -4.92 13.05 -29.59
N GLY A 110 -5.98 13.13 -30.37
CA GLY A 110 -5.91 13.58 -31.75
C GLY A 110 -5.36 15.00 -31.78
N VAL A 111 -4.24 15.15 -32.48
CA VAL A 111 -3.76 16.40 -33.05
C VAL A 111 -4.89 16.98 -33.88
N ASN A 112 -5.37 18.16 -33.49
CA ASN A 112 -6.24 18.95 -34.37
C ASN A 112 -5.39 20.08 -34.94
N ASP A 113 -4.93 19.87 -36.17
CA ASP A 113 -4.35 20.92 -37.00
C ASP A 113 -4.88 20.73 -38.41
N ARG A 114 -5.72 21.67 -38.87
CA ARG A 114 -5.71 22.23 -40.23
C ARG A 114 -6.83 23.25 -40.46
N ARG A 115 -6.36 24.44 -40.84
CA ARG A 115 -6.92 25.45 -41.77
C ARG A 115 -7.97 26.43 -41.24
#